data_AF-A0A1E4M5I0-F1
#
_entry.id   AF-A0A1E4M5I0-F1
#
_cell.length_a   1.000
_cell.length_b   1.000
_cell.length_c   1.000
_cell.angle_alpha   90.00
_cell.angle_beta   90.00
_cell.angle_gamma   90.00
#
_symmetry.space_group_name_H-M   'P 1'
#
loop_
_entity.id
_entity.type
_entity.pdbx_description
1 polymer ?
#
loop_
_entity_poly.entity_id
_entity_poly.type
_entity_poly.pdbx_seq_one_letter_code
_entity_poly.pdbx_strand_id
1 'polypeptide(L)'
;MEAVKRQRSTTESLLSIVLGLEAVLMFFVTLTAFGLKAVEPVVAFAGGGGLLVALVLTAGLLRFPLGVWLGWVMQAVLIATGILLPIMFVVATGFVAIWVYCFVKGRQIDSARRQLQEN
;
A
#
# COMPACT_ATOMS: atom_id res chain seq x y z
N MET A 1 -5.59 14.99 -31.42
CA MET A 1 -4.40 14.70 -30.60
C MET A 1 -4.74 13.46 -29.78
N GLU A 2 -4.42 12.27 -30.27
CA GLU A 2 -4.54 11.06 -29.43
C GLU A 2 -3.54 11.22 -28.29
N ALA A 3 -4.04 11.43 -27.07
CA ALA A 3 -3.20 11.43 -25.90
C ALA A 3 -2.58 10.03 -25.80
N VAL A 4 -1.29 9.93 -26.15
CA VAL A 4 -0.49 8.71 -25.99
C VAL A 4 -0.66 8.28 -24.54
N LYS A 5 -1.52 7.27 -24.32
CA LYS A 5 -1.84 6.77 -22.99
C LYS A 5 -0.56 6.12 -22.47
N ARG A 6 0.18 6.82 -21.61
CA ARG A 6 1.43 6.35 -21.02
C ARG A 6 1.18 4.94 -20.47
N GLN A 7 1.81 3.92 -21.05
CA GLN A 7 1.67 2.56 -20.55
C GLN A 7 2.23 2.52 -19.12
N ARG A 8 1.38 2.19 -18.15
CA ARG A 8 1.80 1.98 -16.76
C ARG A 8 2.86 0.89 -16.74
N SER A 9 3.94 1.12 -16.00
CA SER A 9 4.97 0.09 -15.83
C SER A 9 4.41 -1.08 -15.01
N THR A 10 5.02 -2.26 -15.16
CA THR A 10 4.57 -3.46 -14.44
C THR A 10 4.73 -3.24 -12.93
N THR A 11 5.80 -2.56 -12.53
CA THR A 11 6.04 -2.15 -11.14
C THR A 11 4.90 -1.29 -10.59
N GLU A 12 4.45 -0.27 -11.34
CA GLU A 12 3.36 0.62 -10.90
C GLU A 12 2.07 -0.15 -10.65
N SER A 13 1.72 -1.07 -11.55
CA SER A 13 0.50 -1.88 -11.43
C SER A 13 0.56 -2.82 -10.22
N LEU A 14 1.69 -3.51 -10.02
CA LEU A 14 1.86 -4.44 -8.90
C LEU A 14 1.81 -3.72 -7.54
N LEU A 15 2.52 -2.60 -7.40
CA LEU A 15 2.51 -1.82 -6.16
C LEU A 15 1.12 -1.21 -5.86
N SER A 16 0.40 -0.77 -6.91
CA SER A 16 -0.97 -0.27 -6.76
C SER A 16 -1.93 -1.35 -6.25
N ILE A 17 -1.75 -2.61 -6.66
CA ILE A 17 -2.57 -3.73 -6.18
C ILE A 17 -2.32 -3.95 -4.69
N VAL A 18 -1.05 -3.94 -4.25
CA VAL A 18 -0.70 -4.13 -2.84
C VAL A 18 -1.33 -3.04 -1.96
N LEU A 19 -1.21 -1.77 -2.35
CA LEU A 19 -1.86 -0.67 -1.62
C LEU A 19 -3.39 -0.77 -1.63
N GLY A 20 -3.99 -1.25 -2.73
CA GLY A 20 -5.43 -1.49 -2.79
C GLY A 20 -5.87 -2.57 -1.78
N LEU A 21 -5.13 -3.67 -1.68
CA LEU A 21 -5.37 -4.72 -0.69
C LEU A 21 -5.15 -4.20 0.73
N GLU A 22 -4.13 -3.37 0.94
CA GLU A 22 -3.83 -2.75 2.23
C GLU A 22 -4.97 -1.81 2.68
N ALA A 23 -5.58 -1.07 1.75
CA ALA A 23 -6.73 -0.23 2.04
C ALA A 23 -7.95 -1.04 2.51
N VAL A 24 -8.25 -2.16 1.84
CA VAL A 24 -9.31 -3.09 2.26
C VAL A 24 -9.00 -3.68 3.64
N LEU A 25 -7.73 -4.03 3.87
CA LEU A 25 -7.28 -4.54 5.15
C LEU A 25 -7.44 -3.52 6.28
N MET A 26 -7.07 -2.26 6.06
CA MET A 26 -7.21 -1.19 7.05
C MET A 26 -8.67 -0.91 7.42
N PHE A 27 -9.60 -1.13 6.49
CA PHE A 27 -11.03 -1.11 6.80
C PHE A 27 -11.40 -2.19 7.85
N PHE A 28 -10.96 -3.43 7.65
CA PHE A 28 -11.20 -4.50 8.63
C PHE A 28 -10.50 -4.25 9.97
N VAL A 29 -9.27 -3.74 9.95
CA VAL A 29 -8.54 -3.34 11.17
C VAL A 29 -9.33 -2.36 12.00
N THR A 30 -9.91 -1.35 11.35
CA THR A 30 -10.74 -0.34 12.01
C THR A 30 -11.97 -0.97 12.65
N LEU A 31 -12.66 -1.87 11.94
CA LEU A 31 -13.80 -2.62 12.48
C LEU A 31 -13.41 -3.51 13.66
N THR A 32 -12.27 -4.20 13.58
CA THR A 32 -11.76 -5.05 14.67
C THR A 32 -11.39 -4.22 15.89
N ALA A 33 -10.69 -3.10 15.73
CA ALA A 33 -10.34 -2.20 16.82
C ALA A 33 -11.58 -1.64 17.53
N PHE A 34 -12.61 -1.26 16.76
CA PHE A 34 -13.91 -0.84 17.31
C PHE A 34 -14.63 -2.00 18.03
N GLY A 35 -14.70 -3.17 17.41
CA GLY A 35 -15.38 -4.35 17.98
C GLY A 35 -14.75 -4.84 19.29
N LEU A 36 -13.43 -4.71 19.44
CA LEU A 36 -12.70 -5.08 20.64
C LEU A 36 -12.78 -4.03 21.75
N LYS A 37 -13.41 -2.86 21.51
CA LYS A 37 -13.39 -1.68 22.40
C LYS A 37 -11.95 -1.31 22.84
N ALA A 38 -10.97 -1.56 21.98
CA ALA A 38 -9.56 -1.36 22.30
C ALA A 38 -9.19 0.13 22.49
N VAL A 39 -9.98 1.04 21.91
CA VAL A 39 -9.85 2.49 22.04
C VAL A 39 -11.23 3.15 22.06
N GLU A 40 -11.28 4.41 22.50
CA GLU A 40 -12.51 5.21 22.49
C GLU A 40 -13.10 5.28 21.07
N PRO A 41 -14.43 5.13 20.88
CA PRO A 41 -15.05 5.08 19.54
C PRO A 41 -14.66 6.23 18.62
N VAL A 42 -14.55 7.44 19.17
CA VAL A 42 -14.15 8.65 18.43
C VAL A 42 -12.71 8.51 17.91
N VAL A 43 -11.80 7.94 18.69
CA VAL A 43 -10.40 7.69 18.30
C VAL A 43 -10.32 6.56 17.28
N ALA A 44 -11.13 5.50 17.41
CA ALA A 44 -11.21 4.42 16.43
C ALA A 44 -11.64 4.93 15.04
N PHE A 45 -12.71 5.73 14.99
CA PHE A 45 -13.25 6.24 13.73
C PHE A 45 -12.43 7.38 13.14
N ALA A 46 -11.89 8.29 13.97
CA ALA A 46 -11.00 9.36 13.50
C ALA A 46 -9.65 8.80 13.00
N GLY A 47 -9.07 7.84 13.73
CA GLY A 47 -7.84 7.16 13.34
C GLY A 47 -8.01 6.31 12.08
N GLY A 48 -9.02 5.44 12.05
CA GLY A 48 -9.31 4.58 10.90
C GLY A 48 -9.73 5.36 9.65
N GLY A 49 -10.55 6.40 9.82
CA GLY A 49 -10.94 7.31 8.73
C GLY A 49 -9.76 8.11 8.18
N GLY A 50 -8.90 8.65 9.06
CA GLY A 50 -7.68 9.36 8.65
C GLY A 50 -6.71 8.46 7.88
N LEU A 51 -6.58 7.20 8.29
CA LEU A 51 -5.76 6.19 7.62
C LEU A 51 -6.31 5.79 6.24
N LEU A 52 -7.63 5.65 6.12
CA LEU A 52 -8.30 5.42 4.84
C LEU A 52 -8.06 6.56 3.85
N VAL A 53 -8.17 7.80 4.32
CA VAL A 53 -7.88 9.00 3.49
C VAL A 53 -6.40 9.03 3.11
N ALA A 54 -5.48 8.74 4.03
CA ALA A 54 -4.05 8.68 3.75
C ALA A 54 -3.70 7.60 2.72
N LEU A 55 -4.34 6.43 2.80
CA LEU A 55 -4.17 5.33 1.83
C LEU A 55 -4.64 5.72 0.43
N VAL A 56 -5.81 6.34 0.32
CA VAL A 56 -6.37 6.79 -0.98
C VAL A 56 -5.49 7.88 -1.60
N LEU A 57 -5.02 8.84 -0.79
CA LEU A 57 -4.08 9.87 -1.23
C LEU A 57 -2.76 9.26 -1.69
N THR A 58 -2.27 8.26 -0.96
CA THR A 58 -1.03 7.54 -1.28
C THR A 58 -1.13 6.76 -2.59
N ALA A 59 -2.24 6.07 -2.81
CA ALA A 59 -2.52 5.38 -4.06
C ALA A 59 -2.62 6.37 -5.25
N GLY A 60 -3.15 7.57 -5.04
CA GLY A 60 -3.15 8.65 -6.03
C GLY A 60 -1.76 9.20 -6.36
N LEU A 61 -0.85 9.18 -5.38
CA LEU A 61 0.53 9.70 -5.50
C LEU A 61 1.55 8.69 -6.05
N LEU A 62 1.18 7.41 -6.21
CA LEU A 62 2.00 6.38 -6.87
C LEU A 62 2.45 6.74 -8.30
N ARG A 63 1.80 7.74 -8.90
CA ARG A 63 2.14 8.30 -10.23
C ARG A 63 3.51 9.00 -10.28
N PHE A 64 4.11 9.27 -9.12
CA PHE A 64 5.41 9.94 -8.97
C PHE A 64 6.45 9.00 -8.33
N PRO A 65 7.77 9.20 -8.55
CA PRO A 65 8.82 8.44 -7.87
C PRO A 65 8.75 8.53 -6.33
N LEU A 66 8.07 9.56 -5.80
CA LEU A 66 7.73 9.70 -4.38
C LEU A 66 6.76 8.61 -3.87
N GLY A 67 5.99 7.98 -4.76
CA GLY A 67 5.03 6.94 -4.40
C GLY A 67 5.64 5.70 -3.76
N VAL A 68 6.87 5.33 -4.13
CA VAL A 68 7.59 4.22 -3.51
C VAL A 68 7.95 4.56 -2.06
N TRP A 69 8.40 5.80 -1.82
CA TRP A 69 8.67 6.30 -0.47
C TRP A 69 7.41 6.33 0.39
N LEU A 70 6.30 6.80 -0.19
CA LEU A 70 5.02 6.87 0.48
C LEU A 70 4.45 5.48 0.82
N GLY A 71 4.70 4.48 -0.04
CA GLY A 71 4.35 3.10 0.26
C GLY A 71 5.16 2.51 1.42
N TRP A 72 6.45 2.83 1.53
CA TRP A 72 7.24 2.46 2.72
C TRP A 72 6.74 3.12 4.01
N VAL A 73 6.31 4.38 3.93
CA VAL A 73 5.63 5.05 5.05
C VAL A 73 4.36 4.29 5.43
N MET A 74 3.55 3.87 4.45
CA MET A 74 2.33 3.13 4.71
C MET A 74 2.61 1.77 5.36
N GLN A 75 3.64 1.05 4.91
CA GLN A 75 4.07 -0.18 5.57
C GLN A 75 4.43 0.04 7.05
N ALA A 76 5.11 1.15 7.38
CA ALA A 76 5.42 1.49 8.77
C ALA A 76 4.14 1.76 9.59
N VAL A 77 3.16 2.45 8.99
CA VAL A 77 1.86 2.68 9.63
C VAL A 77 1.10 1.38 9.83
N LEU A 78 1.13 0.47 8.85
CA LEU A 78 0.52 -0.85 8.96
C LEU A 78 1.15 -1.66 10.09
N ILE A 79 2.48 -1.67 10.22
CA ILE A 79 3.17 -2.31 11.35
C ILE A 79 2.76 -1.68 12.68
N ALA A 80 2.63 -0.35 12.74
CA ALA A 80 2.20 0.35 13.96
C ALA A 80 0.81 -0.07 14.44
N THR A 81 -0.08 -0.51 13.54
CA THR A 81 -1.39 -1.08 13.93
C THR A 81 -1.25 -2.35 14.78
N GLY A 82 -0.10 -3.04 14.69
CA GLY A 82 0.32 -4.15 15.55
C GLY A 82 0.32 -3.82 17.04
N ILE A 83 0.56 -2.57 17.41
CA ILE A 83 0.54 -2.13 18.81
C ILE A 83 -0.87 -2.25 19.39
N LEU A 84 -1.91 -1.98 18.58
CA LEU A 84 -3.31 -2.11 18.99
C LEU A 84 -3.79 -3.56 18.86
N LEU A 85 -3.39 -4.23 17.78
CA LEU A 85 -3.80 -5.60 17.46
C LEU A 85 -2.54 -6.43 17.21
N PRO A 86 -2.01 -7.15 18.21
CA PRO A 86 -0.73 -7.87 18.07
C PRO A 86 -0.65 -8.83 16.88
N ILE A 87 -1.78 -9.42 16.48
CA ILE A 87 -1.88 -10.26 15.28
C ILE A 87 -1.48 -9.53 13.99
N MET A 88 -1.65 -8.21 13.95
CA MET A 88 -1.30 -7.37 12.80
C MET A 88 0.20 -7.30 12.57
N PHE A 89 1.07 -7.62 13.53
CA PHE A 89 2.50 -7.73 13.24
C PHE A 89 2.78 -8.85 12.22
N VAL A 90 2.09 -9.99 12.33
CA VAL A 90 2.22 -11.09 11.37
C VAL A 90 1.69 -10.68 10.01
N VAL A 91 0.51 -10.05 10.00
CA VAL A 91 -0.16 -9.63 8.77
C VAL A 91 0.62 -8.52 8.06
N ALA A 92 1.07 -7.50 8.78
CA ALA A 92 1.89 -6.41 8.28
C ALA A 92 3.21 -6.93 7.71
N THR A 93 3.86 -7.89 8.39
CA THR A 93 5.08 -8.52 7.86
C THR A 93 4.82 -9.21 6.52
N GLY A 94 3.68 -9.88 6.36
CA GLY A 94 3.28 -10.48 5.09
C GLY A 94 3.09 -9.44 3.98
N PHE A 95 2.42 -8.33 4.28
CA PHE A 95 2.23 -7.23 3.33
C PHE A 95 3.54 -6.56 2.93
N VAL A 96 4.44 -6.30 3.90
CA VAL A 96 5.79 -5.79 3.63
C VAL A 96 6.57 -6.75 2.72
N ALA A 97 6.50 -8.05 2.98
CA ALA A 97 7.18 -9.05 2.15
C ALA A 97 6.66 -9.03 0.70
N ILE A 98 5.33 -8.96 0.52
CA ILE A 98 4.71 -8.85 -0.81
C ILE A 98 5.11 -7.52 -1.47
N TRP A 99 5.11 -6.41 -0.74
CA TRP A 99 5.53 -5.09 -1.23
C TRP A 99 6.96 -5.13 -1.77
N VAL A 100 7.91 -5.64 -0.98
CA VAL A 100 9.31 -5.77 -1.37
C VAL A 100 9.45 -6.71 -2.58
N TYR A 101 8.74 -7.84 -2.58
CA TYR A 101 8.74 -8.78 -3.71
C TYR A 101 8.24 -8.12 -5.01
N CYS A 102 7.09 -7.44 -4.96
CA CYS A 102 6.51 -6.71 -6.08
C CYS A 102 7.45 -5.60 -6.58
N PHE A 103 8.11 -4.87 -5.67
CA PHE A 103 9.09 -3.86 -6.04
C PHE A 103 10.29 -4.44 -6.80
N VAL A 104 10.89 -5.51 -6.27
CA VAL A 104 12.05 -6.16 -6.90
C VAL A 104 11.68 -6.81 -8.23
N LYS A 105 10.59 -7.57 -8.29
CA LYS A 105 10.13 -8.24 -9.52
C LYS A 105 9.66 -7.26 -10.58
N GLY A 106 8.93 -6.22 -10.18
CA GLY A 106 8.51 -5.16 -11.09
C GLY A 106 9.71 -4.53 -11.79
N ARG A 107 10.76 -4.19 -11.04
CA ARG A 107 11.99 -3.61 -11.59
C ARG A 107 12.72 -4.56 -12.53
N GLN A 108 12.79 -5.85 -12.22
CA GLN A 108 13.41 -6.86 -13.10
C GLN A 108 12.66 -6.99 -14.44
N ILE A 109 11.32 -7.01 -14.39
CA ILE A 109 10.47 -7.13 -15.59
C ILE A 109 10.57 -5.84 -16.42
N ASP A 110 10.55 -4.67 -15.78
CA ASP A 110 10.66 -3.41 -16.48
C ASP A 110 12.05 -3.22 -17.11
N SER A 111 13.14 -3.71 -16.48
CA SER A 111 14.47 -3.70 -17.09
C SER A 111 14.58 -4.66 -18.27
N ALA A 112 13.99 -5.85 -18.17
CA ALA A 112 13.98 -6.84 -19.26
C ALA A 112 13.18 -6.33 -20.47
N ARG A 113 12.03 -5.68 -20.24
CA ARG A 113 11.23 -5.06 -21.31
C ARG A 113 11.96 -3.92 -22.01
N ARG A 114 12.77 -3.12 -21.31
CA ARG A 114 13.59 -2.07 -21.92
C ARG A 114 14.65 -2.66 -22.86
N GLN A 115 15.35 -3.71 -22.44
CA GLN A 115 16.38 -4.37 -23.27
C GLN A 115 15.80 -4.97 -24.55
N LEU A 116 14.58 -5.51 -24.51
CA LEU A 116 13.89 -6.04 -25.70
C LEU A 116 13.43 -4.94 -26.68
N GLN A 117 13.32 -3.68 -26.25
CA GLN A 117 12.99 -2.57 -27.15
C GLN A 117 14.24 -1.95 -27.80
N GLU A 118 15.43 -2.24 -27.27
CA GLU A 118 16.70 -1.72 -27.78
C GLU A 118 17.38 -2.65 -28.82
N ASN A 119 16.92 -3.90 -28.95
CA ASN A 119 17.33 -4.88 -29.97
C ASN A 119 16.33 -4.98 -31.12
#